data_AF-S9S9A4-F1
#
_entry.id   AF-S9S9A4-F1
#
_cell.length_a   1.000
_cell.length_b   1.000
_cell.length_c   1.000
_cell.angle_alpha   90.00
_cell.angle_beta   90.00
_cell.angle_gamma   90.00
#
_symmetry.space_group_name_H-M   'P 1'
#
loop_
_entity.id
_entity.type
_entity.pdbx_description
1 polymer ?
#
loop_
_entity_poly.entity_id
_entity_poly.type
_entity_poly.pdbx_seq_one_letter_code
_entity_poly.pdbx_strand_id
1 'polypeptide(L)'
;MAAAGNLLADAAVPQAMLAAFATAEGHLGDRLLAALRAGLDAGGEAGPVHSAGLMVVDVQSWPLVDLRCDWSDDCPVAALARAWEVYRPQMEAYVLRALDPRQAPSFGVPGDE
;
A
#
# COMPACT_ATOMS: atom_id res chain seq x y z
N MET A 1 -1.41 2.88 15.56
CA MET A 1 -1.76 1.76 14.65
C MET A 1 -2.17 0.59 15.52
N ALA A 2 -3.15 -0.20 15.08
CA ALA A 2 -3.42 -1.52 15.62
C ALA A 2 -3.16 -2.55 14.51
N ALA A 3 -2.65 -3.73 14.88
CA ALA A 3 -2.51 -4.86 13.98
C ALA A 3 -3.35 -6.01 14.53
N ALA A 4 -4.12 -6.65 13.65
CA ALA A 4 -5.01 -7.75 13.99
C ALA A 4 -5.01 -8.77 12.85
N GLY A 5 -5.25 -10.03 13.16
CA GLY A 5 -5.35 -11.10 12.19
C GLY A 5 -6.04 -12.33 12.78
N ASN A 6 -6.52 -13.21 11.91
CA ASN A 6 -7.13 -14.49 12.25
C ASN A 6 -6.35 -15.60 11.56
N LEU A 7 -6.37 -16.81 12.14
CA LEU A 7 -5.65 -17.97 11.61
C LEU A 7 -4.18 -17.67 11.31
N LEU A 8 -3.50 -16.98 12.21
CA LEU A 8 -2.08 -16.63 12.06
C LEU A 8 -1.19 -17.84 12.26
N ALA A 9 -0.09 -17.90 11.50
CA ALA A 9 0.93 -18.95 11.66
C ALA A 9 1.63 -18.87 13.02
N ASP A 10 1.77 -17.66 13.58
CA ASP A 10 2.38 -17.39 14.88
C ASP A 10 1.70 -16.21 15.60
N ALA A 11 1.63 -16.25 16.93
CA ALA A 11 1.07 -15.18 17.75
C ALA A 11 1.91 -13.89 17.74
N ALA A 12 3.18 -13.96 17.32
CA ALA A 12 4.09 -12.84 17.21
C ALA A 12 3.85 -11.96 15.97
N VAL A 13 3.07 -12.43 14.98
CA VAL A 13 2.83 -11.72 13.72
C VAL A 13 2.34 -10.28 13.93
N PRO A 14 1.30 -9.99 14.75
CA PRO A 14 0.85 -8.61 14.95
C PRO A 14 1.91 -7.74 15.63
N GLN A 15 2.70 -8.32 16.53
CA GLN A 15 3.76 -7.59 17.23
C GLN A 15 4.90 -7.20 16.28
N ALA A 16 5.26 -8.07 15.33
CA ALA A 16 6.23 -7.77 14.29
C ALA A 16 5.74 -6.61 13.39
N MET A 17 4.46 -6.64 12.99
CA MET A 17 3.85 -5.56 12.22
C MET A 17 3.90 -4.21 12.96
N LEU A 18 3.53 -4.19 14.24
CA LEU A 18 3.55 -2.98 15.07
C LEU A 18 4.97 -2.42 15.22
N ALA A 19 5.95 -3.28 15.48
CA ALA A 19 7.35 -2.88 15.63
C ALA A 19 7.88 -2.26 14.34
N ALA A 20 7.64 -2.89 13.19
CA ALA A 20 8.08 -2.37 11.90
C ALA A 20 7.40 -1.04 11.53
N PHE A 21 6.09 -0.90 11.79
CA PHE A 21 5.39 0.38 11.57
C PHE A 21 5.95 1.52 12.44
N ALA A 22 6.30 1.20 13.69
CA ALA A 22 6.79 2.18 14.65
C ALA A 22 8.18 2.72 14.29
N THR A 23 9.03 1.90 13.67
CA THR A 23 10.40 2.28 13.27
C THR A 23 10.50 2.76 11.82
N ALA A 24 9.53 2.45 10.97
CA ALA A 24 9.52 2.92 9.59
C ALA A 24 9.28 4.43 9.51
N GLU A 25 10.02 5.08 8.61
CA GLU A 25 9.93 6.50 8.31
C GLU A 25 9.31 6.73 6.92
N GLY A 26 9.01 7.98 6.58
CA GLY A 26 8.45 8.36 5.29
C GLY A 26 6.92 8.43 5.27
N HIS A 27 6.35 8.26 4.08
CA HIS A 27 4.91 8.39 3.87
C HIS A 27 4.15 7.29 4.63
N LEU A 28 2.89 7.54 5.00
CA LEU A 28 2.09 6.54 5.72
C LEU A 28 2.01 5.20 4.96
N GLY A 29 1.91 5.27 3.64
CA GLY A 29 1.95 4.09 2.75
C GLY A 29 3.24 3.26 2.88
N ASP A 30 4.41 3.92 2.98
CA ASP A 30 5.71 3.25 3.17
C ASP A 30 5.71 2.45 4.49
N ARG A 31 5.22 3.09 5.55
CA ARG A 31 5.17 2.52 6.90
C ARG A 31 4.17 1.36 7.01
N LEU A 32 3.03 1.46 6.34
CA LEU A 32 2.03 0.38 6.28
C LEU A 32 2.56 -0.83 5.49
N LEU A 33 3.27 -0.61 4.38
CA LEU A 33 3.92 -1.68 3.62
C LEU A 33 5.05 -2.35 4.40
N ALA A 34 5.83 -1.59 5.15
CA ALA A 34 6.84 -2.14 6.06
C ALA A 34 6.21 -3.06 7.11
N ALA A 35 5.07 -2.66 7.67
CA ALA A 35 4.31 -3.49 8.61
C ALA A 35 3.80 -4.78 7.95
N LEU A 36 3.19 -4.70 6.76
CA LEU A 36 2.72 -5.88 6.02
C LEU A 36 3.85 -6.86 5.70
N ARG A 37 5.02 -6.35 5.29
CA ARG A 37 6.20 -7.18 5.04
C ARG A 37 6.66 -7.90 6.32
N ALA A 38 6.78 -7.18 7.43
CA ALA A 38 7.19 -7.78 8.69
C ALA A 38 6.20 -8.84 9.20
N GLY A 39 4.90 -8.62 9.01
CA GLY A 39 3.87 -9.61 9.34
C GLY A 39 4.00 -10.88 8.50
N LEU A 40 4.25 -10.73 7.20
CA LEU A 40 4.50 -11.86 6.30
C LEU A 40 5.79 -12.61 6.67
N ASP A 41 6.88 -11.90 6.96
CA ASP A 41 8.17 -12.49 7.33
C ASP A 41 8.11 -13.21 8.69
N ALA A 42 7.23 -12.76 9.59
CA ALA A 42 6.91 -13.44 10.85
C ALA A 42 6.01 -14.67 10.69
N GLY A 43 5.61 -15.02 9.46
CA GLY A 43 4.84 -16.21 9.11
C GLY A 43 3.47 -15.91 8.49
N GLY A 44 2.91 -14.71 8.70
CA GLY A 44 1.63 -14.32 8.13
C GLY A 44 0.44 -15.18 8.58
N GLU A 45 -0.49 -15.41 7.66
CA GLU A 45 -1.58 -16.38 7.85
C GLU A 45 -1.05 -17.81 7.77
N ALA A 46 -1.73 -18.75 8.45
CA ALA A 46 -1.36 -20.17 8.46
C ALA A 46 -1.49 -20.85 7.08
N GLY A 47 -2.28 -20.25 6.18
CA GLY A 47 -2.44 -20.68 4.79
C GLY A 47 -1.72 -19.77 3.79
N PRO A 48 -1.75 -20.12 2.49
CA PRO A 48 -1.17 -19.27 1.46
C PRO A 48 -1.92 -17.92 1.37
N VAL A 49 -1.14 -16.85 1.20
CA VAL A 49 -1.67 -15.49 1.02
C VAL A 49 -1.69 -15.18 -0.47
N HIS A 50 -2.88 -14.97 -1.02
CA HIS A 50 -3.07 -14.68 -2.45
C HIS A 50 -3.45 -13.23 -2.74
N SER A 51 -3.85 -12.46 -1.73
CA SER A 51 -4.31 -11.09 -1.90
C SER A 51 -3.68 -10.14 -0.87
N ALA A 52 -3.63 -8.87 -1.22
CA ALA A 52 -3.18 -7.79 -0.35
C ALA A 52 -3.76 -6.45 -0.82
N GLY A 53 -3.96 -5.50 0.11
CA GLY A 53 -4.43 -4.17 -0.22
C GLY A 53 -3.80 -3.09 0.66
N LEU A 54 -3.72 -1.87 0.12
CA LEU A 54 -3.28 -0.66 0.80
C LEU A 54 -4.28 0.45 0.50
N MET A 55 -4.92 0.96 1.55
CA MET A 55 -5.82 2.10 1.46
C MET A 55 -5.36 3.20 2.42
N VAL A 56 -5.24 4.42 1.92
CA VAL A 56 -4.91 5.63 2.68
C VAL A 56 -5.91 6.71 2.31
N VAL A 57 -6.52 7.33 3.32
CA VAL A 57 -7.44 8.46 3.15
C VAL A 57 -6.78 9.69 3.75
N ASP A 58 -6.95 10.83 3.08
CA ASP A 58 -6.47 12.13 3.53
C ASP A 58 -7.58 13.19 3.36
N VAL A 59 -7.28 14.38 2.82
CA VAL A 59 -8.17 15.55 2.82
C VAL A 59 -9.49 15.33 2.06
N GLN A 60 -9.48 14.54 0.99
CA GLN A 60 -10.62 14.42 0.07
C GLN A 60 -11.66 13.40 0.56
N SER A 61 -12.88 13.47 0.01
CA SER A 61 -13.94 12.49 0.32
C SER A 61 -13.71 11.10 -0.29
N TRP A 62 -12.67 10.95 -1.11
CA TRP A 62 -12.23 9.68 -1.70
C TRP A 62 -10.82 9.32 -1.20
N PRO A 63 -10.42 8.03 -1.28
CA PRO A 63 -9.09 7.59 -0.87
C PRO A 63 -7.99 8.30 -1.66
N LEU A 64 -6.94 8.74 -0.95
CA LEU A 64 -5.70 9.22 -1.55
C LEU A 64 -4.92 8.06 -2.20
N VAL A 65 -4.98 6.88 -1.58
CA VAL A 65 -4.36 5.64 -2.09
C VAL A 65 -5.40 4.53 -1.97
N ASP A 66 -5.62 3.80 -3.06
CA ASP A 66 -6.39 2.54 -3.08
C ASP A 66 -5.69 1.58 -4.05
N LEU A 67 -4.80 0.75 -3.51
CA LEU A 67 -4.02 -0.22 -4.28
C LEU A 67 -4.41 -1.62 -3.83
N ARG A 68 -4.66 -2.49 -4.81
CA ARG A 68 -5.15 -3.86 -4.57
C ARG A 68 -4.41 -4.85 -5.43
N CYS A 69 -4.05 -5.97 -4.81
CA CYS A 69 -3.70 -7.21 -5.46
C CYS A 69 -4.78 -8.22 -5.05
N ASP A 70 -5.78 -8.40 -5.91
CA ASP A 70 -6.95 -9.24 -5.59
C ASP A 70 -6.63 -10.73 -5.70
N TRP A 71 -5.65 -11.11 -6.54
CA TRP A 71 -5.13 -12.46 -6.64
C TRP A 71 -3.69 -12.46 -7.17
N SER A 72 -2.83 -13.30 -6.60
CA SER A 72 -1.49 -13.61 -7.10
C SER A 72 -1.13 -15.05 -6.76
N ASP A 73 -0.52 -15.75 -7.71
CA ASP A 73 0.14 -17.03 -7.44
C ASP A 73 1.55 -16.82 -6.85
N ASP A 74 2.06 -15.59 -6.90
CA ASP A 74 3.30 -15.13 -6.26
C ASP A 74 2.99 -14.44 -4.92
N CYS A 75 3.92 -13.62 -4.41
CA CYS A 75 3.72 -12.84 -3.19
C CYS A 75 2.87 -11.56 -3.46
N PRO A 76 1.61 -11.49 -2.98
CA PRO A 76 0.74 -10.33 -3.23
C PRO A 76 1.24 -9.06 -2.53
N VAL A 77 1.90 -9.19 -1.36
CA VAL A 77 2.52 -8.05 -0.67
C VAL A 77 3.65 -7.44 -1.49
N ALA A 78 4.42 -8.26 -2.23
CA ALA A 78 5.44 -7.76 -3.14
C ALA A 78 4.84 -7.08 -4.38
N ALA A 79 3.73 -7.62 -4.92
CA ALA A 79 3.00 -6.97 -6.00
C ALA A 79 2.45 -5.60 -5.57
N LEU A 80 1.87 -5.52 -4.37
CA LEU A 80 1.37 -4.29 -3.77
C LEU A 80 2.48 -3.26 -3.56
N ALA A 81 3.65 -3.67 -3.06
CA ALA A 81 4.80 -2.78 -2.90
C ALA A 81 5.29 -2.22 -4.24
N ARG A 82 5.34 -3.03 -5.31
CA ARG A 82 5.67 -2.54 -6.66
C ARG A 82 4.65 -1.53 -7.18
N ALA A 83 3.36 -1.79 -6.99
CA ALA A 83 2.31 -0.85 -7.36
C ALA A 83 2.46 0.49 -6.62
N TRP A 84 2.83 0.44 -5.33
CA TRP A 84 3.09 1.63 -4.53
C TRP A 84 4.26 2.46 -5.03
N GLU A 85 5.40 1.84 -5.38
CA GLU A 85 6.55 2.57 -5.92
C GLU A 85 6.22 3.33 -7.22
N VAL A 86 5.36 2.74 -8.07
CA VAL A 86 4.88 3.40 -9.29
C VAL A 86 3.91 4.54 -8.95
N TYR A 87 2.95 4.29 -8.06
CA TYR A 87 1.86 5.21 -7.77
C TYR A 87 2.28 6.40 -6.91
N ARG A 88 3.07 6.18 -5.86
CA ARG A 88 3.47 7.17 -4.86
C ARG A 88 3.94 8.52 -5.45
N PRO A 89 4.88 8.57 -6.41
CA PRO A 89 5.33 9.86 -6.97
C PRO A 89 4.25 10.57 -7.82
N GLN A 90 3.20 9.86 -8.24
CA GLN A 90 2.13 10.38 -9.11
C GLN A 90 0.87 10.77 -8.32
N MET A 91 0.77 10.34 -7.06
CA MET A 91 -0.39 10.48 -6.17
C MET A 91 -0.95 11.91 -6.13
N GLU A 92 -0.12 12.90 -5.83
CA GLU A 92 -0.53 14.32 -5.75
C GLU A 92 -1.01 14.85 -7.11
N ALA A 93 -0.40 14.40 -8.21
CA ALA A 93 -0.84 14.79 -9.54
C ALA A 93 -2.24 14.21 -9.86
N TYR A 94 -2.60 13.03 -9.34
CA TYR A 94 -3.97 12.51 -9.47
C TYR A 94 -4.98 13.32 -8.65
N VAL A 95 -4.62 13.74 -7.44
CA VAL A 95 -5.46 14.65 -6.64
C VAL A 95 -5.66 15.97 -7.38
N LEU A 96 -4.59 16.58 -7.89
CA LEU A 96 -4.66 17.83 -8.62
C LEU A 96 -5.53 17.71 -9.87
N ARG A 97 -5.47 16.60 -10.61
CA ARG A 97 -6.34 16.36 -11.78
C ARG A 97 -7.83 16.33 -11.42
N ALA A 98 -8.16 15.74 -10.28
CA ALA A 98 -9.54 15.68 -9.81
C ALA A 98 -10.06 17.07 -9.37
N LEU A 99 -9.18 17.91 -8.81
CA LEU A 99 -9.56 19.23 -8.26
C LEU A 99 -9.46 20.37 -9.28
N ASP A 100 -8.37 20.45 -10.05
CA ASP A 100 -8.16 21.42 -11.12
C ASP A 100 -7.32 20.81 -12.27
N PRO A 101 -7.98 20.18 -13.27
CA PRO A 101 -7.28 19.48 -14.35
C PRO A 101 -6.38 20.38 -15.20
N ARG A 102 -6.55 21.72 -15.17
CA ARG A 102 -5.75 22.66 -15.97
C ARG A 102 -4.33 22.83 -15.44
N GLN A 103 -4.09 22.52 -14.17
CA GLN A 103 -2.78 22.68 -13.51
C GLN A 103 -2.01 21.37 -13.43
N ALA A 104 -2.60 20.26 -13.88
CA ALA A 104 -1.99 18.96 -13.77
C ALA A 104 -0.87 18.75 -14.80
N PRO A 105 0.27 18.13 -14.42
CA PRO A 105 1.29 17.73 -15.38
C PRO A 105 0.72 16.78 -16.44
N SER A 106 1.15 16.89 -17.69
CA SER A 106 0.90 15.85 -18.71
C SER A 106 1.66 14.56 -18.34
N PHE A 107 1.14 13.40 -18.74
CA PHE A 107 1.80 12.11 -18.58
C PHE A 107 2.73 11.74 -19.76
N GLY A 108 2.89 12.63 -20.75
CA GLY A 108 3.64 12.33 -21.97
C GLY A 108 3.04 11.17 -22.75
N VAL A 109 1.71 11.09 -22.81
CA VAL A 109 1.00 10.06 -23.57
C VAL A 109 0.98 10.44 -25.05
N PRO A 110 1.04 9.47 -25.98
CA PRO A 110 0.90 9.75 -27.41
C PRO A 110 -0.41 10.52 -27.67
N GLY A 111 -0.28 11.76 -28.19
CA GLY A 111 -1.43 12.67 -28.40
C GLY A 111 -1.30 14.05 -27.74
N ASP A 112 -0.21 14.32 -27.00
CA ASP A 112 0.08 15.62 -26.39
C ASP A 112 0.84 16.61 -27.32
N GLU A 113 0.79 16.42 -28.66
CA GLU A 113 1.28 17.39 -29.66
C GLU A 113 0.17 18.30 -30.21
#